data_AF-A0A537X0N8-F1
#
_entry.id   AF-A0A537X0N8-F1
#
_cell.length_a   1.000
_cell.length_b   1.000
_cell.length_c   1.000
_cell.angle_alpha   90.00
_cell.angle_beta   90.00
_cell.angle_gamma   90.00
#
_symmetry.space_group_name_H-M   'P 1'
#
loop_
_entity.id
_entity.type
_entity.pdbx_description
1 polymer ?
#
loop_
_entity_poly.entity_id
_entity_poly.type
_entity_poly.pdbx_seq_one_letter_code
_entity_poly.pdbx_strand_id
1 'polypeptide(L)'
;MEPRAAAARSPPGRDRANRRHLCRSVRTAHRGAVRGLSRPSRRGDHVKTFTFEVLVTLKDGLSDPQGKAVESALPSLGWTNVHHVRVGKHIKLDVDAEDETTALEQVRGMAVRLLSNPVIEDYQVLEVSPK
;
A
#
# COMPACT_ATOMS: atom_id res chain seq x y z
N MET A 1 11.09 -62.67 -17.55
CA MET A 1 10.61 -62.46 -18.93
C MET A 1 10.54 -60.96 -19.17
N GLU A 2 11.67 -60.35 -19.57
CA GLU A 2 11.60 -59.15 -20.42
C GLU A 2 11.23 -59.60 -21.86
N PRO A 3 10.85 -58.71 -22.79
CA PRO A 3 11.73 -57.69 -23.40
C PRO A 3 11.16 -56.27 -23.20
N ARG A 4 11.93 -55.19 -22.98
CA ARG A 4 13.10 -54.61 -23.68
C ARG A 4 12.74 -53.91 -25.00
N ALA A 5 13.32 -52.71 -25.16
CA ALA A 5 13.54 -51.89 -26.36
C ALA A 5 12.58 -50.69 -26.54
N ALA A 6 13.01 -49.49 -26.97
CA ALA A 6 14.35 -48.95 -27.17
C ALA A 6 14.29 -47.41 -27.32
N ALA A 7 15.45 -46.81 -27.12
CA ALA A 7 15.79 -45.39 -27.19
C ALA A 7 15.66 -44.73 -28.58
N ALA A 8 15.50 -43.40 -28.58
CA ALA A 8 16.12 -42.47 -29.53
C ALA A 8 16.20 -41.06 -28.87
N ARG A 9 17.37 -40.65 -28.32
CA ARG A 9 18.41 -39.79 -28.92
C ARG A 9 17.98 -38.33 -29.24
N SER A 10 18.51 -37.37 -28.47
CA SER A 10 18.67 -35.92 -28.80
C SER A 10 19.82 -35.70 -29.82
N PRO A 11 20.23 -34.47 -30.28
CA PRO A 11 19.83 -33.07 -29.98
C PRO A 11 19.77 -32.19 -31.29
N PRO A 12 20.23 -30.92 -31.34
CA PRO A 12 19.69 -29.68 -30.78
C PRO A 12 19.21 -28.70 -31.89
N GLY A 13 18.03 -28.11 -31.73
CA GLY A 13 17.59 -26.96 -32.53
C GLY A 13 17.64 -25.69 -31.71
N ARG A 14 18.81 -25.06 -31.60
CA ARG A 14 18.89 -23.65 -31.14
C ARG A 14 18.21 -22.79 -32.20
N ASP A 15 16.91 -22.52 -32.07
CA ASP A 15 16.34 -21.40 -32.81
C ASP A 15 16.52 -20.10 -32.02
N ARG A 16 17.79 -19.68 -32.04
CA ARG A 16 18.26 -18.38 -31.58
C ARG A 16 17.90 -17.33 -32.65
N ALA A 17 16.64 -17.30 -33.09
CA ALA A 17 16.20 -16.49 -34.22
C ALA A 17 14.79 -15.91 -34.03
N ASN A 18 14.45 -15.43 -32.83
CA ASN A 18 13.44 -14.38 -32.74
C ASN A 18 13.85 -13.27 -31.76
N ARG A 19 15.07 -12.78 -31.94
CA ARG A 19 15.59 -11.59 -31.25
C ARG A 19 16.05 -10.48 -32.20
N ARG A 20 15.68 -10.57 -33.48
CA ARG A 20 16.16 -9.65 -34.53
C ARG A 20 15.13 -9.37 -35.63
N HIS A 21 13.88 -9.05 -35.27
CA HIS A 21 12.91 -8.54 -36.25
C HIS A 21 12.08 -7.34 -35.76
N LEU A 22 12.67 -6.45 -34.96
CA LEU A 22 12.15 -5.09 -34.75
C LEU A 22 13.25 -4.01 -34.86
N CYS A 23 14.21 -4.18 -35.76
CA CYS A 23 15.16 -3.12 -36.12
C CYS A 23 15.42 -3.14 -37.62
N ARG A 24 14.39 -2.89 -38.43
CA ARG A 24 14.58 -2.62 -39.86
C ARG A 24 13.58 -1.61 -40.39
N SER A 25 13.62 -0.39 -39.84
CA SER A 25 13.17 0.84 -40.55
C SER A 25 13.26 2.11 -39.70
N VAL A 26 14.33 2.34 -38.93
CA VAL A 26 14.64 3.73 -38.54
C VAL A 26 15.55 4.29 -39.62
N ARG A 27 14.94 4.97 -40.60
CA ARG A 27 15.66 5.75 -41.62
C ARG A 27 16.59 6.74 -40.91
N THR A 28 17.74 7.06 -41.50
CA THR A 28 18.76 7.97 -40.95
C THR A 28 18.18 9.35 -40.55
N ALA A 29 17.08 9.77 -41.19
CA ALA A 29 16.32 11.00 -40.88
C ALA A 29 15.46 10.94 -39.60
N HIS A 30 15.20 9.76 -39.03
CA HIS A 30 14.39 9.60 -37.81
C HIS A 30 15.21 9.43 -36.53
N ARG A 31 16.55 9.57 -36.58
CA ARG A 31 17.40 9.53 -35.37
C ARG A 31 17.03 10.62 -34.34
N GLY A 32 16.54 11.77 -34.81
CA GLY A 32 16.02 12.85 -33.94
C GLY A 32 14.70 12.49 -33.26
N ALA A 33 13.81 11.79 -33.97
CA ALA A 33 12.50 11.37 -33.43
C ALA A 33 12.64 10.30 -32.34
N VAL A 34 13.63 9.40 -32.44
CA VAL A 34 13.91 8.40 -31.39
C VAL A 34 14.58 9.03 -30.16
N ARG A 35 15.24 10.19 -30.29
CA ARG A 35 15.77 10.95 -29.13
C ARG A 35 14.67 11.65 -28.32
N GLY A 36 13.50 11.89 -28.92
CA GLY A 36 12.32 12.46 -28.26
C GLY A 36 11.30 11.43 -27.79
N LEU A 37 11.49 10.14 -28.10
CA LEU A 37 10.76 9.07 -27.42
C LEU A 37 11.31 9.02 -26.00
N SER A 38 10.60 9.67 -25.06
CA SER A 38 10.81 9.50 -23.63
C SER A 38 11.07 8.04 -23.36
N ARG A 39 12.28 7.74 -22.88
CA ARG A 39 12.66 6.39 -22.49
C ARG A 39 11.53 5.85 -21.61
N PRO A 40 10.98 4.64 -21.85
CA PRO A 40 10.16 4.02 -20.82
C PRO A 40 11.02 3.96 -19.57
N SER A 41 10.56 4.57 -18.49
CA SER A 41 11.23 4.65 -17.20
C SER A 41 11.74 3.26 -16.85
N ARG A 42 13.04 3.02 -17.03
CA ARG A 42 13.67 1.79 -16.58
C ARG A 42 14.14 2.04 -15.16
N ARG A 43 13.44 1.37 -14.24
CA ARG A 43 14.00 0.79 -13.01
C ARG A 43 14.28 1.84 -11.92
N GLY A 44 13.30 1.96 -11.03
CA GLY A 44 13.37 2.74 -9.80
C GLY A 44 12.26 3.78 -9.74
N ASP A 45 10.99 3.35 -9.73
CA ASP A 45 9.96 4.23 -9.16
C ASP A 45 10.43 4.51 -7.73
N HIS A 46 10.55 5.79 -7.38
CA HIS A 46 11.10 6.20 -6.11
C HIS A 46 10.04 5.92 -5.04
N VAL A 47 9.95 4.66 -4.64
CA VAL A 47 9.10 4.24 -3.53
C VAL A 47 9.71 4.83 -2.26
N LYS A 48 8.96 5.75 -1.65
CA LYS A 48 9.24 6.34 -0.35
C LYS A 48 8.34 5.70 0.69
N THR A 49 8.83 5.62 1.91
CA THR A 49 8.04 5.13 3.03
C THR A 49 7.43 6.34 3.75
N PHE A 50 6.13 6.29 3.98
CA PHE A 50 5.37 7.31 4.69
C PHE A 50 4.74 6.69 5.94
N THR A 51 4.97 7.31 7.09
CA THR A 51 4.32 6.89 8.33
C THR A 51 3.02 7.65 8.52
N PHE A 52 1.93 6.92 8.78
CA PHE A 52 0.62 7.48 9.09
C PHE A 52 0.12 7.04 10.45
N GLU A 53 -0.71 7.90 11.05
CA GLU A 53 -1.47 7.61 12.25
C GLU A 53 -2.97 7.71 11.97
N VAL A 54 -3.70 6.65 12.29
CA VAL A 54 -5.16 6.55 12.14
C VAL A 54 -5.79 6.41 13.52
N LEU A 55 -6.58 7.40 13.90
CA LEU A 55 -7.46 7.33 15.06
C LEU A 55 -8.79 6.74 14.64
N VAL A 56 -9.32 5.81 15.43
CA VAL A 56 -10.65 5.22 15.24
C VAL A 56 -11.43 5.35 16.53
N THR A 57 -12.57 6.01 16.49
CA THR A 57 -13.42 6.29 17.66
C THR A 57 -14.86 5.93 17.35
N LEU A 58 -15.65 5.57 18.36
CA LEU A 58 -17.09 5.40 18.17
C LEU A 58 -17.71 6.71 17.63
N LYS A 59 -18.76 6.61 16.80
CA LYS A 59 -19.53 7.78 16.36
C LYS A 59 -20.14 8.52 17.54
N ASP A 60 -20.38 9.80 17.38
CA ASP A 60 -21.10 10.59 18.37
C ASP A 60 -22.54 10.10 18.56
N GLY A 61 -23.02 10.17 19.80
CA GLY A 61 -24.32 9.64 20.20
C GLY A 61 -24.35 8.14 20.52
N LEU A 62 -23.27 7.39 20.25
CA LEU A 62 -23.14 6.01 20.70
C LEU A 62 -22.57 5.94 22.12
N SER A 63 -23.09 5.00 22.93
CA SER A 63 -22.57 4.78 24.27
C SER A 63 -21.21 4.09 24.18
N ASP A 64 -20.22 4.65 24.89
CA ASP A 64 -18.88 4.08 25.08
C ASP A 64 -18.73 3.60 26.54
N PRO A 65 -18.95 2.29 26.83
CA PRO A 65 -18.76 1.75 28.16
C PRO A 65 -17.31 1.85 28.66
N GLN A 66 -16.32 1.83 27.77
CA GLN A 66 -14.91 1.90 28.13
C GLN A 66 -14.56 3.32 28.59
N GLY A 67 -14.96 4.33 27.81
CA GLY A 67 -14.83 5.74 28.17
C GLY A 67 -15.49 6.05 29.52
N LYS A 68 -16.73 5.57 29.72
CA LYS A 68 -17.44 5.73 31.01
C LYS A 68 -16.71 5.10 32.18
N ALA A 69 -16.16 3.90 32.02
CA ALA A 69 -15.40 3.24 33.07
C ALA A 69 -14.16 4.07 33.45
N VAL A 70 -13.42 4.59 32.46
CA VAL A 70 -12.27 5.47 32.71
C VAL A 70 -12.71 6.77 33.40
N GLU A 71 -13.74 7.45 32.89
CA GLU A 71 -14.28 8.68 33.48
C GLU A 71 -14.68 8.48 34.95
N SER A 72 -15.31 7.35 35.28
CA SER A 72 -15.70 7.02 36.65
C SER A 72 -14.52 6.76 37.59
N ALA A 73 -13.37 6.34 37.07
CA ALA A 73 -12.19 6.04 37.87
C ALA A 73 -11.36 7.30 38.20
N LEU A 74 -11.34 8.28 37.30
CA LEU A 74 -10.51 9.49 37.42
C LEU A 74 -10.73 10.30 38.73
N PRO A 75 -11.96 10.45 39.26
CA PRO A 75 -12.18 11.16 40.53
C PRO A 75 -11.46 10.51 41.73
N SER A 76 -11.35 9.18 41.75
CA SER A 76 -10.65 8.46 42.83
C SER A 76 -9.15 8.75 42.86
N LEU A 77 -8.61 9.24 41.74
CA LEU A 77 -7.22 9.63 41.57
C LEU A 77 -7.02 11.16 41.72
N GLY A 78 -8.08 11.90 42.07
CA GLY A 78 -8.04 13.35 42.33
C GLY A 78 -8.40 14.24 41.14
N TRP A 79 -8.75 13.66 39.98
CA TRP A 79 -9.19 14.43 38.80
C TRP A 79 -10.72 14.47 38.71
N THR A 80 -11.32 15.58 39.14
CA THR A 80 -12.79 15.77 39.17
C THR A 80 -13.33 16.65 38.05
N ASN A 81 -12.46 17.22 37.22
CA ASN A 81 -12.79 18.16 36.15
C ASN A 81 -12.74 17.54 34.74
N VAL A 82 -12.68 16.20 34.65
CA VAL A 82 -12.63 15.46 33.39
C VAL A 82 -14.01 14.91 33.08
N HIS A 83 -14.50 15.18 31.87
CA HIS A 83 -15.82 14.79 31.40
C HIS A 83 -15.75 14.31 29.96
N HIS A 84 -16.73 13.51 29.54
CA HIS A 84 -16.87 13.01 28.17
C HIS A 84 -15.64 12.22 27.69
N VAL A 85 -15.13 11.32 28.54
CA VAL A 85 -14.00 10.47 28.15
C VAL A 85 -14.46 9.50 27.06
N ARG A 86 -13.69 9.46 25.96
CA ARG A 86 -13.89 8.53 24.85
C ARG A 86 -12.64 7.68 24.70
N VAL A 87 -12.83 6.39 24.48
CA VAL A 87 -11.75 5.44 24.20
C VAL A 87 -11.89 4.96 22.76
N GLY A 88 -10.75 4.88 22.07
CA GLY A 88 -10.67 4.48 20.68
C GLY A 88 -9.37 3.75 20.40
N LYS A 89 -9.16 3.43 19.12
CA LYS A 89 -7.94 2.78 18.63
C LYS A 89 -7.02 3.84 18.04
N HIS A 90 -5.73 3.68 18.28
CA HIS A 90 -4.67 4.41 17.58
C HIS A 90 -3.84 3.41 16.79
N ILE A 91 -3.76 3.61 15.48
CA ILE A 91 -3.12 2.68 14.55
C ILE A 91 -2.03 3.43 13.82
N LYS A 92 -0.78 3.06 14.07
CA LYS A 92 0.39 3.59 13.38
C LYS A 92 0.88 2.58 12.35
N LEU A 93 1.11 3.02 11.13
CA LEU A 93 1.50 2.15 10.03
C LEU A 93 2.42 2.89 9.05
N ASP A 94 3.27 2.13 8.37
CA ASP A 94 4.14 2.63 7.30
C ASP A 94 3.59 2.16 5.94
N VAL A 95 3.53 3.07 4.96
CA VAL A 95 3.10 2.80 3.59
C VAL A 95 4.18 3.19 2.61
N ASP A 96 4.56 2.25 1.77
CA ASP A 96 5.46 2.45 0.64
C ASP A 96 4.67 2.95 -0.58
N ALA A 97 5.00 4.14 -1.10
CA ALA A 97 4.37 4.72 -2.27
C ALA A 97 5.29 5.69 -3.03
N GLU A 98 4.92 6.04 -4.26
CA GLU A 98 5.66 7.00 -5.09
C GLU A 98 5.61 8.43 -4.51
N ASP A 99 4.48 8.78 -3.90
CA ASP A 99 4.21 10.08 -3.31
C ASP A 99 3.24 9.95 -2.12
N GLU A 100 3.17 11.02 -1.33
CA GLU A 100 2.34 11.10 -0.12
C GLU A 100 0.84 11.01 -0.42
N THR A 101 0.37 11.55 -1.55
CA THR A 101 -1.04 11.53 -1.91
C THR A 101 -1.49 10.12 -2.19
N THR A 102 -0.70 9.38 -2.98
CA THR A 102 -0.92 7.95 -3.26
C THR A 102 -0.91 7.13 -1.98
N ALA A 103 0.02 7.39 -1.05
CA ALA A 103 0.06 6.71 0.24
C ALA A 103 -1.19 7.01 1.10
N LEU A 104 -1.60 8.28 1.17
CA LEU A 104 -2.77 8.72 1.93
C LEU A 104 -4.07 8.11 1.39
N GLU A 105 -4.24 8.03 0.07
CA GLU A 105 -5.38 7.37 -0.55
C GLU A 105 -5.47 5.89 -0.18
N GLN A 106 -4.32 5.19 -0.17
CA GLN A 106 -4.25 3.81 0.30
C GLN A 106 -4.66 3.69 1.77
N VAL A 107 -4.13 4.54 2.66
CA VAL A 107 -4.48 4.53 4.09
C VAL A 107 -5.97 4.78 4.30
N ARG A 108 -6.56 5.75 3.60
CA ARG A 108 -8.02 6.00 3.64
C ARG A 108 -8.81 4.79 3.17
N GLY A 109 -8.36 4.14 2.10
CA GLY A 109 -8.95 2.89 1.61
C GLY A 109 -8.89 1.76 2.63
N MET A 110 -7.74 1.59 3.31
CA MET A 110 -7.57 0.62 4.39
C MET A 110 -8.48 0.96 5.59
N ALA A 111 -8.59 2.24 5.94
CA ALA A 111 -9.38 2.70 7.07
C ALA A 111 -10.87 2.37 6.90
N VAL A 112 -11.42 2.65 5.72
CA VAL A 112 -12.84 2.36 5.40
C VAL A 112 -13.12 0.86 5.29
N ARG A 113 -12.18 0.09 4.74
CA ARG A 113 -12.42 -1.33 4.43
C ARG A 113 -12.13 -2.27 5.60
N LEU A 114 -11.24 -1.88 6.52
CA LEU A 114 -10.73 -2.79 7.54
C LEU A 114 -10.47 -2.13 8.89
N LEU A 115 -9.79 -0.98 8.94
CA LEU A 115 -9.31 -0.45 10.22
C LEU A 115 -10.44 0.13 11.09
N SER A 116 -11.55 0.51 10.47
CA SER A 116 -12.76 1.00 11.15
C SER A 116 -14.00 0.22 10.73
N ASN A 117 -15.00 0.19 11.60
CA ASN A 117 -16.36 -0.21 11.24
C ASN A 117 -17.19 1.04 10.88
N PRO A 118 -17.47 1.30 9.59
CA PRO A 118 -18.11 2.55 9.15
C PRO A 118 -19.53 2.78 9.69
N VAL A 119 -20.20 1.73 10.20
CA VAL A 119 -21.55 1.85 10.77
C VAL A 119 -21.52 2.51 12.15
N ILE A 120 -20.51 2.21 12.98
CA ILE A 120 -20.48 2.59 14.40
C ILE A 120 -19.21 3.35 14.82
N GLU A 121 -18.19 3.38 13.98
CA GLU A 121 -16.93 4.07 14.21
C GLU A 121 -16.73 5.17 13.14
N ASP A 122 -16.05 6.24 13.55
CA ASP A 122 -15.43 7.23 12.68
C ASP A 122 -13.91 7.05 12.74
N TYR A 123 -13.22 7.54 11.71
CA TYR A 123 -11.75 7.54 11.68
C TYR A 123 -11.20 8.90 11.26
N GLN A 124 -9.97 9.19 11.72
CA GLN A 124 -9.22 10.37 11.34
C GLN A 124 -7.77 9.98 11.05
N VAL A 125 -7.21 10.50 9.95
CA VAL A 125 -5.80 10.34 9.60
C VAL A 125 -5.08 11.64 9.98
N LEU A 126 -4.06 11.56 10.83
CA LEU A 126 -3.49 12.75 11.50
C LEU A 126 -2.13 13.21 11.00
N GLU A 127 -1.22 12.29 10.66
CA GLU A 127 0.17 12.63 10.40
C GLU A 127 0.67 11.90 9.16
N VAL A 128 1.51 12.59 8.39
CA VAL A 128 2.37 11.98 7.38
C VAL A 128 3.80 12.39 7.69
N SER A 129 4.62 11.41 8.06
CA SER A 129 6.06 11.63 8.23
C SER A 129 6.80 10.78 7.20
N PRO A 130 7.43 11.39 6.17
CA PRO A 130 8.28 10.64 5.25
C PRO A 130 9.52 10.13 6.00
N LYS A 131 9.89 8.87 5.75
CA LYS A 131 11.12 8.25 6.26
C LYS A 131 12.23 8.24 5.20
#